data_AF-A0A6N6MMJ0-F1
#
_entry.id   AF-A0A6N6MMJ0-F1
#
_cell.length_a   1.000
_cell.length_b   1.000
_cell.length_c   1.000
_cell.angle_alpha   90.00
_cell.angle_beta   90.00
_cell.angle_gamma   90.00
#
_symmetry.space_group_name_H-M   'P 1'
#
loop_
_entity.id
_entity.type
_entity.pdbx_description
1 polymer ?
#
loop_
_entity_poly.entity_id
_entity_poly.type
_entity_poly.pdbx_seq_one_letter_code
_entity_poly.pdbx_strand_id
1 'polypeptide(L)'
;MKSESLGNIISAHDFYNLTNEDIEKLTSGISKSSAIIFNDTGKPVDFYVYNYMDAMCWIPAQNTTIDHGNFGTMTTFGKYFKIHPDKNEVYEFLVAPNRAYIYKGPGTLVHIDRK
;
A
#
# COMPACT_ATOMS: atom_id res chain seq x y z
N MET A 1 20.94 -19.07 -4.37
CA MET A 1 19.47 -19.14 -4.24
C MET A 1 18.87 -18.75 -5.56
N LYS A 2 18.10 -19.64 -6.17
CA LYS A 2 17.44 -19.39 -7.46
C LYS A 2 16.30 -18.41 -7.25
N SER A 3 16.31 -17.35 -8.05
CA SER A 3 15.18 -16.44 -8.28
C SER A 3 14.06 -17.27 -8.90
N GLU A 4 12.95 -17.46 -8.17
CA GLU A 4 11.76 -18.14 -8.69
C GLU A 4 10.73 -17.10 -9.15
N SER A 5 10.60 -17.08 -10.48
CA SER A 5 9.50 -16.64 -11.35
C SER A 5 8.93 -15.23 -11.21
N LEU A 6 8.93 -14.53 -12.36
CA LEU A 6 8.01 -13.44 -12.72
C LEU A 6 6.60 -13.77 -12.21
N GLY A 7 6.20 -13.11 -11.12
CA GLY A 7 4.98 -13.39 -10.37
C GLY A 7 3.73 -13.13 -11.19
N ASN A 8 2.77 -14.06 -11.10
CA ASN A 8 1.46 -13.89 -11.70
C ASN A 8 0.81 -12.60 -11.20
N ILE A 9 0.39 -11.73 -12.13
CA ILE A 9 -0.52 -10.61 -11.87
C ILE A 9 -1.76 -11.20 -11.21
N ILE A 10 -2.01 -10.87 -9.94
CA ILE A 10 -3.24 -11.29 -9.25
C ILE A 10 -4.34 -10.25 -9.48
N SER A 11 -5.60 -10.68 -9.52
CA SER A 11 -6.71 -9.74 -9.63
C SER A 11 -7.00 -9.04 -8.30
N ALA A 12 -7.68 -7.89 -8.32
CA ALA A 12 -8.17 -7.23 -7.11
C ALA A 12 -9.10 -8.14 -6.29
N HIS A 13 -9.84 -9.05 -6.94
CA HIS A 13 -10.68 -10.03 -6.27
C HIS A 13 -9.83 -11.07 -5.51
N ASP A 14 -8.76 -11.58 -6.14
CA ASP A 14 -7.86 -12.53 -5.49
C ASP A 14 -7.12 -11.89 -4.32
N PHE A 15 -6.66 -10.63 -4.50
CA PHE A 15 -6.05 -9.86 -3.42
C PHE A 15 -7.02 -9.62 -2.25
N TYR A 16 -8.29 -9.33 -2.56
CA TYR A 16 -9.34 -9.20 -1.55
C TYR A 16 -9.58 -10.50 -0.77
N ASN A 17 -9.55 -11.65 -1.44
CA ASN A 17 -9.69 -12.95 -0.78
C ASN A 17 -8.46 -13.26 0.10
N LEU A 18 -7.25 -13.06 -0.42
CA LEU A 18 -5.98 -13.26 0.31
C LEU A 18 -5.92 -12.43 1.60
N THR A 19 -6.34 -11.18 1.54
CA THR A 19 -6.33 -10.27 2.69
C THR A 19 -7.42 -10.58 3.71
N ASN A 20 -8.59 -11.08 3.29
CA ASN A 20 -9.62 -11.54 4.22
C ASN A 20 -9.25 -12.83 4.93
N GLU A 21 -8.57 -13.75 4.24
CA GLU A 21 -8.16 -15.03 4.82
C GLU A 21 -7.05 -14.84 5.85
N ASP A 22 -6.02 -14.03 5.56
CA ASP A 22 -4.87 -13.91 6.46
C ASP A 22 -4.00 -12.65 6.25
N ILE A 23 -4.58 -11.45 6.42
CA ILE A 23 -3.78 -10.21 6.41
C ILE A 23 -2.70 -10.20 7.49
N GLU A 24 -2.83 -10.96 8.57
CA GLU A 24 -1.79 -11.10 9.59
C GLU A 24 -0.59 -11.86 9.06
N LYS A 25 -0.73 -12.94 8.30
CA LYS A 25 0.43 -13.51 7.58
C LYS A 25 1.04 -12.53 6.60
N LEU A 26 0.22 -11.77 5.88
CA LEU A 26 0.71 -10.77 4.94
C LEU A 26 1.43 -9.63 5.64
N THR A 27 1.04 -9.21 6.85
CA THR A 27 1.63 -8.06 7.57
C THR A 27 2.65 -8.44 8.66
N SER A 28 2.61 -9.67 9.17
CA SER A 28 3.44 -10.15 10.29
C SER A 28 4.94 -10.17 10.00
N GLY A 29 5.33 -10.28 8.73
CA GLY A 29 6.73 -10.19 8.30
C GLY A 29 7.23 -8.76 8.03
N ILE A 30 6.36 -7.75 8.07
CA ILE A 30 6.59 -6.47 7.37
C ILE A 30 6.91 -5.31 8.33
N SER A 31 6.63 -5.49 9.62
CA SER A 31 6.76 -4.56 10.77
C SER A 31 5.41 -4.08 11.31
N LYS A 32 5.35 -3.84 12.62
CA LYS A 32 4.11 -3.43 13.34
C LYS A 32 3.52 -2.09 12.87
N SER A 33 4.25 -1.32 12.07
CA SER A 33 3.87 0.00 11.58
C SER A 33 3.73 0.04 10.06
N SER A 34 3.31 -1.06 9.45
CA SER A 34 3.15 -1.18 8.00
C SER A 34 1.69 -1.41 7.59
N ALA A 35 1.31 -0.88 6.44
CA ALA A 35 0.11 -1.27 5.69
C ALA A 35 0.50 -1.91 4.36
N ILE A 36 -0.47 -2.56 3.72
CA ILE A 36 -0.31 -3.14 2.39
C ILE A 36 -1.19 -2.37 1.40
N ILE A 37 -0.65 -2.10 0.23
CA ILE A 37 -1.41 -1.50 -0.87
C ILE A 37 -1.23 -2.34 -2.13
N PHE A 38 -2.36 -2.65 -2.76
CA PHE A 38 -2.42 -3.32 -4.06
C PHE A 38 -2.73 -2.30 -5.15
N ASN A 39 -2.05 -2.42 -6.29
CA ASN A 39 -2.24 -1.53 -7.43
C ASN A 39 -3.13 -2.17 -8.52
N ASP A 40 -4.32 -1.59 -8.71
CA ASP A 40 -5.33 -2.02 -9.67
C ASP A 40 -5.47 -1.07 -10.87
N THR A 41 -4.43 -0.28 -11.19
CA THR A 41 -4.55 0.81 -12.19
C THR A 41 -4.15 0.44 -13.62
N GLY A 42 -3.76 -0.80 -13.89
CA GLY A 42 -3.29 -1.24 -15.21
C GLY A 42 -1.89 -0.74 -15.60
N LYS A 43 -1.22 0.03 -14.73
CA LYS A 43 0.16 0.55 -14.90
C LYS A 43 0.91 0.58 -13.57
N PRO A 44 2.25 0.68 -13.56
CA PRO A 44 3.00 0.95 -12.33
C PRO A 44 2.63 2.31 -11.72
N VAL A 45 2.69 2.39 -10.39
CA VAL A 45 2.41 3.61 -9.61
C VAL A 45 3.48 3.78 -8.54
N ASP A 46 3.97 5.01 -8.39
CA ASP A 46 4.91 5.36 -7.33
C ASP A 46 4.16 5.86 -6.10
N PHE A 47 4.25 5.15 -4.98
CA PHE A 47 3.64 5.57 -3.72
C PHE A 47 4.66 6.29 -2.84
N TYR A 48 4.39 7.55 -2.53
CA TYR A 48 5.18 8.36 -1.61
C TYR A 48 4.48 8.37 -0.26
N VAL A 49 5.15 7.83 0.77
CA VAL A 49 4.60 7.66 2.12
C VAL A 49 5.19 8.71 3.05
N TYR A 50 4.34 9.40 3.79
CA TYR A 50 4.72 10.47 4.71
C TYR A 50 4.18 10.18 6.12
N ASN A 51 4.93 10.62 7.13
CA ASN A 51 4.43 10.65 8.51
C ASN A 51 3.21 11.57 8.59
N TYR A 52 2.21 11.21 9.40
CA TYR A 52 1.06 12.07 9.72
C TYR A 52 1.42 13.14 10.78
N MET A 53 2.61 13.74 10.71
CA MET A 53 3.03 14.81 11.62
C MET A 53 3.21 16.10 10.83
N ASP A 54 2.42 17.11 11.15
CA ASP A 54 2.45 18.42 10.47
C ASP A 54 3.79 19.18 10.61
N ALA A 55 4.63 18.77 11.58
CA ALA A 55 5.91 19.42 11.87
C ALA A 55 7.09 18.89 11.04
N MET A 56 6.93 17.81 10.26
CA MET A 56 8.01 17.30 9.42
C MET A 56 7.99 17.98 8.05
N CYS A 57 9.15 18.49 7.62
CA CYS A 57 9.38 18.85 6.23
C CYS A 57 8.86 17.71 5.36
N TRP A 58 8.00 18.01 4.39
CA TRP A 58 7.28 17.11 3.46
C TRP A 58 8.20 16.20 2.62
N ILE A 59 9.08 15.48 3.29
CA ILE A 59 10.03 14.53 2.75
C ILE A 59 9.38 13.16 2.95
N PRO A 60 9.25 12.36 1.87
CA PRO A 60 8.68 11.03 2.00
C PRO A 60 9.56 10.20 2.94
N ALA A 61 8.93 9.57 3.92
CA ALA A 61 9.56 8.60 4.81
C ALA A 61 9.90 7.29 4.07
N GLN A 62 9.10 6.96 3.05
CA GLN A 62 9.32 5.86 2.14
C GLN A 62 8.81 6.24 0.74
N ASN A 63 9.45 5.72 -0.29
CA ASN A 63 8.91 5.65 -1.64
C ASN A 63 8.93 4.19 -2.10
N THR A 64 7.88 3.75 -2.80
CA THR A 64 7.85 2.43 -3.43
C THR A 64 7.07 2.46 -4.74
N THR A 65 7.65 1.90 -5.79
CA THR A 65 6.92 1.60 -7.04
C THR A 65 6.20 0.27 -6.88
N ILE A 66 4.94 0.20 -7.29
CA ILE A 66 4.16 -1.04 -7.28
C ILE A 66 3.55 -1.23 -8.67
N ASP A 67 3.90 -2.32 -9.32
CA ASP A 67 3.35 -2.70 -10.62
C ASP A 67 1.87 -3.07 -10.51
N HIS A 68 1.14 -2.95 -11.62
CA HIS A 68 -0.24 -3.42 -11.67
C HIS A 68 -0.32 -4.92 -11.34
N GLY A 69 -1.32 -5.31 -10.55
CA GLY A 69 -1.53 -6.69 -10.14
C GLY A 69 -0.57 -7.16 -9.06
N ASN A 70 0.21 -6.24 -8.48
CA ASN A 70 1.09 -6.50 -7.35
C ASN A 70 0.67 -5.65 -6.15
N PHE A 71 1.18 -6.03 -4.99
CA PHE A 71 1.05 -5.27 -3.76
C PHE A 71 2.42 -5.01 -3.13
N GLY A 72 2.50 -3.90 -2.43
CA GLY A 72 3.70 -3.47 -1.71
C GLY A 72 3.35 -2.95 -0.33
N THR A 73 4.39 -2.54 0.39
CA THR A 73 4.31 -2.21 1.82
C THR A 73 4.53 -0.73 2.00
N MET A 74 3.68 -0.12 2.83
CA MET A 74 3.75 1.29 3.20
C MET A 74 4.05 1.35 4.69
N THR A 75 5.24 1.82 5.04
CA THR A 75 5.80 1.75 6.39
C THR A 75 6.29 3.11 6.79
N THR A 76 5.80 3.59 7.92
CA THR A 76 6.33 4.80 8.56
C THR A 76 5.91 4.84 10.03
N PHE A 77 6.29 5.88 10.77
CA PHE A 77 5.95 6.01 12.18
C PHE A 77 4.63 6.75 12.37
N GLY A 78 3.89 6.38 13.42
CA GLY A 78 2.66 7.06 13.83
C GLY A 78 1.41 6.20 13.75
N LYS A 79 0.29 6.77 14.19
CA LYS A 79 -1.03 6.10 14.22
C LYS A 79 -1.66 6.00 12.83
N TYR A 80 -1.35 6.96 11.97
CA TYR A 80 -1.73 7.01 10.57
C TYR A 80 -0.56 7.53 9.75
N PHE A 81 -0.62 7.32 8.45
CA PHE A 81 0.31 7.88 7.50
C PHE A 81 -0.39 8.36 6.24
N LYS A 82 0.23 9.33 5.58
CA LYS A 82 -0.27 9.91 4.34
C LYS A 82 0.42 9.24 3.18
N ILE A 83 -0.31 8.98 2.11
CA ILE A 83 0.27 8.50 0.86
C ILE A 83 -0.16 9.36 -0.30
N HIS A 84 0.79 9.69 -1.18
CA HIS A 84 0.57 10.41 -2.43
C HIS A 84 1.01 9.52 -3.59
N PRO A 85 0.08 8.96 -4.37
CA PRO A 85 0.40 8.24 -5.60
C PRO A 85 0.97 9.21 -6.65
N ASP A 86 2.03 8.80 -7.33
CA ASP A 86 2.76 9.57 -8.35
C ASP A 86 3.17 10.98 -7.87
N LYS A 87 3.42 11.13 -6.55
CA LYS A 87 3.73 12.40 -5.88
C LYS A 87 2.65 13.48 -6.06
N ASN A 88 1.43 13.08 -6.36
CA ASN A 88 0.33 14.01 -6.57
C ASN A 88 -0.38 14.32 -5.25
N GLU A 89 -0.09 15.49 -4.69
CA GLU A 89 -0.65 15.94 -3.40
C GLU A 89 -2.19 16.11 -3.44
N VAL A 90 -2.80 16.24 -4.63
CA VAL A 90 -4.27 16.27 -4.76
C VAL A 90 -4.89 14.93 -4.39
N TYR A 91 -4.17 13.84 -4.61
CA TYR A 91 -4.61 12.47 -4.31
C TYR A 91 -3.94 11.99 -3.02
N GLU A 92 -4.15 12.72 -1.94
CA GLU A 92 -3.74 12.34 -0.60
C GLU A 92 -4.71 11.33 0.01
N PHE A 93 -4.17 10.23 0.53
CA PHE A 93 -4.95 9.27 1.30
C PHE A 93 -4.35 9.06 2.69
N LEU A 94 -5.24 8.90 3.66
CA LEU A 94 -4.89 8.50 5.02
C LEU A 94 -4.99 6.98 5.14
N VAL A 95 -3.90 6.35 5.55
CA VAL A 95 -3.79 4.91 5.71
C VAL A 95 -3.31 4.60 7.13
N ALA A 96 -3.69 3.43 7.64
CA ALA A 96 -3.43 3.00 9.01
C ALA A 96 -2.57 1.73 9.04
N PRO A 97 -1.69 1.58 10.04
CA PRO A 97 -0.95 0.34 10.24
C PRO A 97 -1.86 -0.89 10.32
N ASN A 98 -1.34 -2.04 9.88
CA ASN A 98 -2.00 -3.35 9.89
C ASN A 98 -3.31 -3.40 9.09
N ARG A 99 -3.43 -2.55 8.06
CA ARG A 99 -4.56 -2.52 7.12
C ARG A 99 -4.09 -2.80 5.69
N ALA A 100 -5.04 -3.22 4.86
CA ALA A 100 -4.83 -3.42 3.43
C ALA A 100 -5.74 -2.50 2.62
N TYR A 101 -5.21 -2.05 1.48
CA TYR A 101 -5.86 -1.10 0.58
C TYR A 101 -5.73 -1.54 -0.87
N ILE A 102 -6.72 -1.19 -1.68
CA ILE A 102 -6.71 -1.34 -3.14
C ILE A 102 -6.73 0.06 -3.74
N TYR A 103 -5.66 0.42 -4.45
CA TYR A 103 -5.61 1.66 -5.22
C TYR A 103 -6.15 1.42 -6.63
N LYS A 104 -7.26 2.10 -6.96
CA LYS A 104 -7.94 1.96 -8.26
C LYS A 104 -7.67 3.14 -9.19
N GLY A 105 -6.79 4.06 -8.77
CA GLY A 105 -6.39 5.22 -9.54
C GLY A 105 -6.76 6.53 -8.87
N PRO A 106 -6.64 7.65 -9.61
CA PRO A 106 -6.85 9.01 -9.09
C PRO A 106 -8.09 9.14 -8.20
N GLY A 107 -7.89 9.64 -6.98
CA GLY A 107 -8.96 9.87 -6.00
C GLY A 107 -9.63 8.62 -5.42
N THR A 108 -9.18 7.41 -5.77
CA THR A 108 -9.85 6.16 -5.36
C THR A 108 -8.90 5.20 -4.65
N LEU A 109 -9.03 5.13 -3.32
CA LEU A 109 -8.41 4.13 -2.47
C LEU A 109 -9.49 3.41 -1.67
N VAL A 110 -9.53 2.08 -1.79
CA VAL A 110 -10.51 1.24 -1.09
C VAL A 110 -9.82 0.55 0.08
N HIS A 111 -10.30 0.79 1.29
CA HIS A 111 -9.90 0.02 2.47
C HIS A 111 -10.60 -1.33 2.46
N ILE A 112 -9.85 -2.40 2.75
CA ILE A 112 -10.42 -3.74 2.93
C ILE A 112 -10.78 -3.90 4.41
N ASP A 113 -12.07 -3.78 4.72
CA ASP A 113 -12.57 -4.05 6.05
C ASP A 113 -12.54 -5.57 6.33
N ARG A 114 -11.95 -5.95 7.47
CA ARG A 114 -12.10 -7.32 7.99
C ARG A 114 -13.57 -7.55 8.33
N LYS A 115 -14.11 -8.69 7.91
CA LYS A 115 -15.36 -9.22 8.46
C LYS A 115 -15.13 -9.84 9.83
#